data_AF-A0AAJ5MCE3-F1
#
_entry.id   AF-A0AAJ5MCE3-F1
#
_cell.length_a   1.000
_cell.length_b   1.000
_cell.length_c   1.000
_cell.angle_alpha   90.00
_cell.angle_beta   90.00
_cell.angle_gamma   90.00
#
_symmetry.space_group_name_H-M   'P 1'
#
loop_
_entity.id
_entity.type
_entity.pdbx_description
1 polymer ?
#
loop_
_entity_poly.entity_id
_entity_poly.type
_entity_poly.pdbx_seq_one_letter_code
_entity_poly.pdbx_strand_id
1 'polypeptide(L)'
;MSRKKLSNPFSTGGGGILFEAHVQAAFVTLMITGGYAPCFPSKPIVGIKLQGKVDGYATDDLIVTTEDASSKVTQRMLGQVKHSIAFTKGDKLLGEVLQAAWDDYNNPAVFTQGKDTIALITGPLILLCY
;
A
#
# COMPACT_ATOMS: atom_id res chain seq x y z
N MET A 1 -3.78 -16.57 -38.44
CA MET A 1 -3.07 -17.18 -37.29
C MET A 1 -2.92 -16.14 -36.19
N SER A 2 -3.71 -16.24 -35.12
CA SER A 2 -3.69 -15.30 -33.99
C SER A 2 -2.54 -15.65 -33.04
N ARG A 3 -1.59 -14.72 -32.87
CA ARG A 3 -0.45 -14.84 -31.97
C ARG A 3 -0.99 -14.72 -30.55
N LYS A 4 -1.23 -15.84 -29.85
CA LYS A 4 -1.51 -15.86 -28.42
C LYS A 4 -0.39 -15.07 -27.73
N LYS A 5 -0.73 -13.90 -27.15
CA LYS A 5 0.17 -13.18 -26.25
C LYS A 5 0.51 -14.16 -25.14
N LEU A 6 1.74 -14.66 -25.17
CA LEU A 6 2.32 -15.43 -24.08
C LEU A 6 2.20 -14.53 -22.84
N SER A 7 1.29 -14.86 -21.94
CA SER A 7 1.24 -14.27 -20.61
C SER A 7 2.61 -14.49 -19.97
N ASN A 8 3.24 -13.41 -19.49
CA ASN A 8 4.54 -13.50 -18.83
C ASN A 8 4.48 -14.59 -17.74
N PRO A 9 5.42 -15.56 -17.71
CA PRO A 9 5.47 -16.62 -16.71
C PRO A 9 5.50 -16.10 -15.27
N PHE A 10 5.89 -14.83 -15.10
CA PHE A 10 6.00 -14.11 -13.85
C PHE A 10 4.65 -13.82 -13.17
N SER A 11 3.58 -13.63 -13.95
CA SER A 11 2.25 -13.33 -13.40
C SER A 11 1.54 -14.56 -12.83
N THR A 12 2.08 -15.76 -13.08
CA THR A 12 1.62 -17.05 -12.55
C THR A 12 2.60 -17.67 -11.56
N GLY A 13 3.74 -17.03 -11.28
CA GLY A 13 4.87 -17.61 -10.53
C GLY A 13 5.20 -16.95 -9.18
N GLY A 14 4.22 -16.33 -8.51
CA GLY A 14 4.42 -15.80 -7.14
C GLY A 14 5.23 -14.49 -7.02
N GLY A 15 5.70 -13.89 -8.13
CA GLY A 15 6.47 -12.64 -8.09
C GLY A 15 5.70 -11.44 -7.53
N GLY A 16 4.38 -11.38 -7.74
CA GLY A 16 3.52 -10.37 -7.13
C GLY A 16 3.42 -10.51 -5.60
N ILE A 17 3.25 -11.75 -5.12
CA ILE A 17 3.17 -12.05 -3.68
C ILE A 17 4.49 -11.75 -2.99
N LEU A 18 5.61 -12.11 -3.62
CA LEU A 18 6.95 -11.79 -3.10
C LEU A 18 7.20 -10.28 -3.03
N PHE A 19 6.74 -9.51 -4.03
CA PHE A 19 6.82 -8.05 -4.00
C PHE A 19 5.99 -7.44 -2.87
N GLU A 20 4.75 -7.91 -2.69
CA GLU A 20 3.89 -7.48 -1.58
C GLU A 20 4.57 -7.77 -0.23
N ALA A 21 5.11 -8.98 -0.06
CA ALA A 21 5.84 -9.36 1.15
C ALA A 21 7.10 -8.49 1.39
N HIS A 22 7.88 -8.16 0.35
CA HIS A 22 9.05 -7.29 0.48
C HIS A 22 8.67 -5.87 0.91
N VAL A 23 7.61 -5.30 0.32
CA VAL A 23 7.11 -3.98 0.73
C VAL A 23 6.67 -4.01 2.19
N GLN A 24 5.87 -5.00 2.58
CA GLN A 24 5.42 -5.16 3.96
C GLN A 24 6.61 -5.31 4.93
N ALA A 25 7.60 -6.13 4.59
CA ALA A 25 8.81 -6.32 5.39
C ALA A 25 9.63 -5.02 5.53
N ALA A 26 9.71 -4.20 4.48
CA ALA A 26 10.39 -2.91 4.55
C ALA A 26 9.71 -1.96 5.55
N PHE A 27 8.37 -1.88 5.55
CA PHE A 27 7.64 -1.07 6.53
C PHE A 27 7.79 -1.61 7.96
N VAL A 28 7.74 -2.94 8.16
CA VAL A 28 8.00 -3.55 9.48
C VAL A 28 9.41 -3.22 9.96
N THR A 29 10.39 -3.27 9.06
CA THR A 29 11.78 -2.90 9.36
C THR A 29 11.89 -1.42 9.78
N LEU A 30 11.20 -0.52 9.07
CA LEU A 30 11.13 0.89 9.47
C LEU A 30 10.50 1.05 10.86
N MET A 31 9.42 0.33 11.16
CA MET A 31 8.78 0.40 12.48
C MET A 31 9.71 -0.03 13.62
N ILE A 32 10.39 -1.17 13.49
CA ILE A 32 11.29 -1.67 14.55
C ILE A 32 12.56 -0.82 14.71
N THR A 33 12.98 -0.12 13.65
CA THR A 33 14.14 0.78 13.69
C THR A 33 13.78 2.21 14.11
N GLY A 34 12.50 2.51 14.34
CA GLY A 34 12.02 3.87 14.64
C GLY A 34 12.04 4.82 13.44
N GLY A 35 12.05 4.26 12.23
CA GLY A 35 11.99 4.98 10.97
C GLY A 35 10.62 5.57 10.65
N TYR A 36 10.57 6.27 9.51
CA TYR A 36 9.43 7.09 9.09
C TYR A 36 8.77 6.50 7.84
N ALA A 37 7.45 6.67 7.73
CA ALA A 37 6.73 6.33 6.50
C ALA A 37 6.98 7.41 5.42
N PRO A 38 7.09 7.05 4.12
CA PRO A 38 7.34 8.02 3.04
C PRO A 38 6.34 9.18 2.95
N CYS A 39 5.11 8.99 3.42
CA CYS A 39 4.05 10.00 3.42
C CYS A 39 3.98 10.86 4.69
N PHE A 40 4.75 10.52 5.73
CA PHE A 40 4.74 11.20 7.02
C PHE A 40 6.18 11.49 7.49
N PRO A 41 6.85 12.50 6.90
CA PRO A 41 8.15 12.93 7.39
C PRO A 41 7.99 13.37 8.86
N SER A 42 8.96 13.00 9.70
CA SER A 42 9.03 13.34 11.13
C SER A 42 8.04 12.67 12.10
N LYS A 43 7.26 11.67 11.69
CA LYS A 43 6.41 10.88 12.61
C LYS A 43 6.75 9.38 12.55
N PRO A 44 7.34 8.80 13.61
CA PRO A 44 7.75 7.40 13.61
C PRO A 44 6.55 6.48 13.42
N ILE A 45 6.79 5.34 12.78
CA ILE A 45 5.79 4.29 12.66
C ILE A 45 5.63 3.60 14.02
N VAL A 46 4.41 3.58 14.54
CA VAL A 46 4.08 2.97 15.83
C VAL A 46 3.21 1.71 15.70
N GLY A 47 2.63 1.48 14.52
CA GLY A 47 1.82 0.30 14.27
C GLY A 47 1.72 -0.02 12.80
N ILE A 48 1.67 -1.32 12.50
CA ILE A 48 1.42 -1.83 11.16
C ILE A 48 0.34 -2.89 11.26
N LYS A 49 -0.65 -2.81 10.37
CA LYS A 49 -1.64 -3.86 10.15
C LYS A 49 -1.51 -4.36 8.72
N LEU A 50 -1.33 -5.67 8.59
CA LEU A 50 -1.30 -6.40 7.33
C LEU A 50 -2.66 -7.07 7.17
N GLN A 51 -3.24 -7.08 5.97
CA GLN A 51 -4.59 -7.63 5.68
C GLN A 51 -5.75 -6.83 6.31
N GLY A 52 -5.91 -5.58 5.89
CA GLY A 52 -6.92 -4.64 6.41
C GLY A 52 -8.39 -5.06 6.23
N LYS A 53 -8.70 -5.96 5.28
CA LYS A 53 -10.07 -6.38 4.94
C LYS A 53 -10.88 -6.90 6.11
N VAL A 54 -10.23 -7.63 7.02
CA VAL A 54 -10.89 -8.27 8.17
C VAL A 54 -11.39 -7.22 9.18
N ASP A 55 -10.83 -6.01 9.13
CA ASP A 55 -11.15 -4.89 10.02
C ASP A 55 -11.97 -3.78 9.35
N GLY A 56 -12.58 -4.09 8.20
CA GLY A 56 -13.51 -3.18 7.51
C GLY A 56 -12.87 -2.15 6.58
N TYR A 57 -11.57 -2.27 6.29
CA TYR A 57 -10.91 -1.49 5.24
C TYR A 57 -11.20 -2.13 3.87
N ALA A 58 -11.38 -1.31 2.83
CA ALA A 58 -11.43 -1.79 1.45
C ALA A 58 -10.02 -1.96 0.85
N THR A 59 -9.06 -1.17 1.33
CA THR A 59 -7.63 -1.24 1.02
C THR A 59 -6.95 -2.27 1.93
N ASP A 60 -6.44 -3.34 1.34
CA ASP A 60 -6.19 -4.57 2.09
C ASP A 60 -4.71 -4.83 2.42
N ASP A 61 -3.76 -4.25 1.69
CA ASP A 61 -2.40 -4.78 1.67
C ASP A 61 -1.54 -4.30 2.85
N LEU A 62 -1.69 -3.04 3.28
CA LEU A 62 -0.84 -2.46 4.33
C LEU A 62 -1.52 -1.24 4.96
N ILE A 63 -1.62 -1.19 6.29
CA ILE A 63 -2.04 0.01 7.02
C ILE A 63 -0.90 0.39 7.96
N VAL A 64 -0.37 1.60 7.81
CA VAL A 64 0.72 2.13 8.62
C VAL A 64 0.19 3.22 9.51
N THR A 65 0.38 3.06 10.81
CA THR A 65 0.01 4.05 11.83
C THR A 65 1.27 4.76 12.29
N THR A 66 1.27 6.08 12.20
CA THR A 66 2.34 6.95 12.71
C THR A 66 1.79 7.78 13.86
N GLU A 67 2.65 8.13 14.80
CA GLU A 67 2.30 8.99 15.92
C GLU A 67 3.38 10.03 16.14
N ASP A 68 2.95 11.27 16.36
CA ASP A 68 3.84 12.36 16.77
C ASP A 68 4.11 12.25 18.28
N ALA A 69 5.38 12.09 18.65
CA ALA A 69 5.80 11.93 20.04
C ALA A 69 5.43 13.12 20.95
N SER A 70 5.27 14.31 20.37
CA SER A 70 4.97 15.56 21.08
C SER A 70 3.48 15.82 21.19
N SER A 71 2.73 15.60 20.10
CA SER A 71 1.30 15.95 20.04
C SER A 71 0.35 14.76 20.26
N LYS A 72 0.88 13.52 20.31
CA LYS A 72 0.10 12.27 20.31
C LYS A 72 -0.93 12.17 19.18
N VAL A 73 -0.72 12.94 18.12
CA VAL A 73 -1.61 12.94 16.96
C VAL A 73 -1.26 11.75 16.09
N THR A 74 -2.16 10.77 16.05
CA THR A 74 -2.01 9.56 15.24
C THR A 74 -2.49 9.76 13.81
N GLN A 75 -1.71 9.37 12.80
CA GLN A 75 -2.11 9.41 11.39
C GLN A 75 -1.95 8.03 10.75
N ARG A 76 -2.79 7.74 9.74
CA ARG A 76 -2.77 6.46 9.04
C ARG A 76 -2.43 6.64 7.57
N MET A 77 -1.61 5.72 7.05
CA MET A 77 -1.42 5.50 5.62
C MET A 77 -2.06 4.17 5.24
N LEU A 78 -3.05 4.20 4.36
CA LEU A 78 -3.66 3.03 3.76
C LEU A 78 -2.91 2.74 2.46
N GLY A 79 -2.25 1.59 2.39
CA GLY A 79 -1.38 1.16 1.31
C GLY A 79 -1.99 0.03 0.51
N GLN A 80 -2.21 0.24 -0.78
CA GLN A 80 -2.43 -0.83 -1.74
C GLN A 80 -1.11 -1.14 -2.44
N VAL A 81 -0.70 -2.39 -2.45
CA VAL A 81 0.56 -2.84 -3.03
C VAL A 81 0.28 -3.67 -4.27
N LYS A 82 0.72 -3.22 -5.45
CA LYS A 82 0.56 -3.97 -6.70
C LYS A 82 1.83 -3.89 -7.52
N HIS A 83 2.49 -5.04 -7.72
CA HIS A 83 3.73 -5.12 -8.48
C HIS A 83 3.61 -4.56 -9.91
N SER A 84 2.48 -4.83 -10.58
CA SER A 84 2.20 -4.37 -11.94
C SER A 84 0.77 -3.89 -12.04
N ILE A 85 0.57 -2.61 -12.31
CA ILE A 85 -0.73 -2.01 -12.59
C ILE A 85 -0.59 -1.10 -13.81
N ALA A 86 -1.47 -1.24 -14.80
CA ALA A 86 -1.40 -0.40 -15.99
C ALA A 86 -2.30 0.82 -15.80
N PHE A 87 -1.73 2.02 -15.88
CA PHE A 87 -2.48 3.28 -15.85
C PHE A 87 -3.18 3.54 -17.20
N THR A 88 -4.14 2.69 -17.54
CA THR A 88 -4.90 2.80 -18.78
C THR A 88 -6.40 2.76 -18.50
N LYS A 89 -7.19 3.48 -19.31
CA LYS A 89 -8.65 3.63 -19.12
C LYS A 89 -9.42 2.29 -19.08
N GLY A 90 -8.90 1.24 -19.70
CA GLY A 90 -9.54 -0.08 -19.78
C GLY A 90 -9.07 -1.08 -18.74
N ASP A 91 -8.16 -0.70 -17.84
CA ASP A 91 -7.63 -1.61 -16.83
C ASP A 91 -8.64 -1.79 -15.70
N LYS A 92 -9.22 -2.99 -15.60
CA LYS A 92 -10.19 -3.33 -14.56
C LYS A 92 -9.57 -3.34 -13.16
N LEU A 93 -8.33 -3.80 -13.04
CA LEU A 93 -7.62 -3.86 -11.77
C LEU A 93 -7.35 -2.45 -11.23
N LEU A 94 -6.97 -1.51 -12.11
CA LEU A 94 -6.86 -0.11 -11.75
C LEU A 94 -8.20 0.46 -11.27
N GLY A 95 -9.29 0.15 -11.97
CA GLY A 95 -10.64 0.56 -11.56
C GLY A 95 -11.01 0.05 -10.17
N GLU A 96 -10.74 -1.23 -9.88
CA GLU A 96 -10.98 -1.86 -8.58
C GLU A 96 -10.16 -1.21 -7.46
N VAL A 97 -8.85 -0.98 -7.70
CA VAL A 97 -7.95 -0.32 -6.74
C VAL A 97 -8.40 1.10 -6.43
N LEU A 98 -8.76 1.87 -7.47
CA LEU A 98 -9.23 3.25 -7.29
C LEU A 98 -10.58 3.29 -6.58
N GLN A 99 -11.48 2.34 -6.87
CA GLN A 99 -12.77 2.26 -6.19
C GLN A 99 -12.58 1.93 -4.70
N ALA A 100 -11.74 0.95 -4.35
CA ALA A 100 -11.45 0.62 -2.96
C ALA A 100 -10.84 1.81 -2.20
N ALA A 101 -9.88 2.50 -2.81
CA ALA A 101 -9.31 3.72 -2.24
C ALA A 101 -10.38 4.82 -2.04
N TRP A 102 -11.31 4.96 -2.99
CA TRP A 102 -12.40 5.93 -2.89
C TRP A 102 -13.40 5.58 -1.80
N ASP A 103 -13.73 4.30 -1.64
CA ASP A 103 -14.64 3.82 -0.60
C ASP A 103 -14.06 4.07 0.80
N ASP A 104 -12.76 3.79 0.99
CA ASP A 104 -12.07 4.11 2.25
C ASP A 104 -12.01 5.61 2.51
N TYR A 105 -11.69 6.43 1.50
CA TYR A 105 -11.62 7.89 1.64
C TYR A 105 -12.94 8.50 2.13
N ASN A 106 -14.07 7.93 1.71
CA ASN A 106 -15.40 8.39 2.08
C ASN A 106 -15.94 7.75 3.37
N ASN A 107 -15.20 6.81 3.98
CA ASN A 107 -15.62 6.13 5.19
C ASN A 107 -14.92 6.74 6.42
N PRO A 108 -15.61 7.59 7.22
CA PRO A 108 -15.01 8.27 8.37
C PRO A 108 -14.62 7.32 9.51
N ALA A 109 -15.12 6.07 9.52
CA ALA A 109 -14.72 5.08 10.52
C ALA A 109 -13.28 4.58 10.29
N VAL A 110 -12.83 4.55 9.04
CA VAL A 110 -11.53 3.98 8.64
C VAL A 110 -10.54 5.04 8.16
N PHE A 111 -11.01 6.21 7.72
CA PHE A 111 -10.17 7.27 7.15
C PHE A 111 -10.54 8.66 7.67
N THR A 112 -9.54 9.46 8.03
CA THR A 112 -9.72 10.87 8.42
C THR A 112 -9.18 11.80 7.32
N GLN A 113 -10.09 12.47 6.61
CA GLN A 113 -9.73 13.40 5.53
C GLN A 113 -8.86 14.56 6.03
N GLY A 114 -7.89 14.95 5.21
CA GLY A 114 -6.91 16.01 5.55
C GLY A 114 -5.83 15.58 6.56
N LYS A 115 -5.89 14.35 7.07
CA LYS A 115 -4.94 13.82 8.05
C LYS A 115 -4.32 12.50 7.60
N ASP A 116 -5.15 11.55 7.19
CA ASP A 116 -4.73 10.25 6.71
C ASP A 116 -4.35 10.32 5.23
N THR A 117 -3.62 9.33 4.72
CA THR A 117 -3.16 9.27 3.32
C THR A 117 -3.46 7.90 2.73
N ILE A 118 -3.75 7.84 1.43
CA ILE A 118 -3.86 6.60 0.68
C ILE A 118 -2.71 6.53 -0.31
N ALA A 119 -2.00 5.41 -0.34
CA ALA A 119 -0.83 5.20 -1.18
C ALA A 119 -1.01 3.95 -2.05
N LEU A 120 -0.78 4.09 -3.34
CA LEU A 120 -0.66 2.97 -4.26
C LEU A 120 0.84 2.72 -4.51
N ILE A 121 1.36 1.62 -3.96
CA ILE A 121 2.76 1.24 -4.03
C ILE A 121 2.95 0.27 -5.19
N THR A 122 3.72 0.69 -6.19
CA THR A 122 3.95 -0.07 -7.43
C THR A 122 5.43 -0.24 -7.71
N GLY A 123 5.78 -1.32 -8.43
CA GLY A 123 7.15 -1.70 -8.76
C GLY A 123 7.42 -1.65 -10.26
N PRO A 124 8.68 -1.84 -10.71
CA PRO A 124 9.68 -2.72 -10.12
C PRO A 124 10.36 -2.11 -8.90
N LEU A 125 10.33 -2.78 -7.75
CA LEU A 125 11.18 -2.39 -6.62
C LEU A 125 12.62 -2.69 -7.01
N ILE A 126 13.33 -1.71 -7.56
CA ILE A 126 14.78 -1.72 -7.45
C ILE A 126 15.05 -1.00 -6.14
N LEU A 127 15.49 -1.78 -5.15
CA LEU A 127 15.99 -1.29 -3.88
C LEU A 127 17.26 -0.47 -4.16
N LEU A 128 17.12 0.79 -4.56
CA LEU A 128 18.24 1.72 -4.61
C LEU A 128 18.27 2.49 -3.29
N CYS A 129 19.02 1.91 -2.35
CA CYS A 129 19.74 2.72 -1.37
C CYS A 129 20.79 3.54 -2.13
N TYR A 130 20.73 4.87 -2.01
CA TYR A 130 21.87 5.76 -2.06
C TYR A 130 21.69 6.85 -1.02
#